data_AF-A0A1V0RPC6-F1
#
_entry.id   AF-A0A1V0RPC6-F1
#
_cell.length_a   1.000
_cell.length_b   1.000
_cell.length_c   1.000
_cell.angle_alpha   90.00
_cell.angle_beta   90.00
_cell.angle_gamma   90.00
#
_symmetry.space_group_name_H-M   'P 1'
#
loop_
_entity.id
_entity.type
_entity.pdbx_description
1 polymer ?
#
loop_
_entity_poly.entity_id
_entity_poly.type
_entity_poly.pdbx_seq_one_letter_code
_entity_poly.pdbx_strand_id
1 'polypeptide(L)' 'MTRDELNRELRAHSASWQAVVIVYGAIIGTFVFSAMAIL' A
#
# COMPACT_ATOMS: atom_id res chain seq x y z
N MET A 1 -21.14 3.54 -17.24
CA MET A 1 -20.58 2.73 -16.15
C MET A 1 -21.66 2.48 -15.11
N THR A 2 -22.09 1.24 -14.93
CA THR A 2 -23.00 0.89 -13.83
C THR A 2 -22.21 0.68 -12.52
N ARG A 3 -22.86 0.73 -11.36
CA ARG A 3 -22.20 0.51 -10.06
C ARG A 3 -21.51 -0.85 -9.97
N ASP A 4 -22.15 -1.88 -10.52
CA ASP A 4 -21.65 -3.26 -10.47
C ASP A 4 -20.41 -3.41 -11.36
N GLU A 5 -20.43 -2.77 -12.52
CA GLU A 5 -19.30 -2.71 -13.43
C GLU A 5 -18.13 -1.97 -12.78
N LEU A 6 -18.40 -0.87 -12.07
CA LEU A 6 -17.37 -0.09 -11.38
C LEU A 6 -16.72 -0.89 -10.26
N ASN A 7 -17.53 -1.60 -9.46
CA ASN A 7 -17.02 -2.45 -8.38
C ASN A 7 -16.20 -3.62 -8.91
N ARG A 8 -16.57 -4.17 -10.07
CA ARG A 8 -15.79 -5.23 -10.75
C ARG A 8 -14.42 -4.71 -11.18
N GLU A 9 -14.39 -3.56 -11.84
CA GLU A 9 -13.13 -2.94 -12.29
C GLU A 9 -12.24 -2.53 -11.11
N LEU A 10 -12.83 -1.94 -10.05
CA LEU A 10 -12.10 -1.56 -8.84
C LEU A 10 -11.47 -2.76 -8.15
N ARG A 11 -12.18 -3.88 -8.01
CA ARG A 11 -11.61 -5.11 -7.44
C ARG A 11 -10.47 -5.70 -8.28
N ALA A 12 -10.55 -5.54 -9.60
CA ALA A 12 -9.49 -6.02 -10.50
C ALA A 12 -8.21 -5.16 -10.40
N HIS A 13 -8.33 -3.89 -10.03
CA HIS A 13 -7.21 -2.94 -9.94
C HIS A 13 -6.81 -2.58 -8.51
N SER A 14 -7.56 -3.03 -7.50
CA SER A 14 -7.26 -2.76 -6.10
C SER A 14 -6.00 -3.51 -5.65
N ALA A 15 -5.14 -2.82 -4.89
CA ALA A 15 -4.01 -3.46 -4.25
C ALA A 15 -4.48 -4.52 -3.24
N SER A 16 -3.73 -5.63 -3.14
CA SER A 16 -3.97 -6.62 -2.10
C SER A 16 -3.60 -6.07 -0.73
N TRP A 17 -4.22 -6.62 0.33
CA TRP A 17 -3.89 -6.24 1.71
C TRP A 17 -2.41 -6.46 2.04
N GLN A 18 -1.82 -7.54 1.52
CA GLN A 18 -0.40 -7.85 1.67
C GLN A 18 0.47 -6.75 1.07
N ALA A 19 0.12 -6.25 -0.13
CA ALA A 19 0.85 -5.16 -0.77
C ALA A 19 0.81 -3.89 0.08
N VAL A 20 -0.34 -3.57 0.69
CA VAL A 20 -0.47 -2.41 1.61
C VAL A 20 0.47 -2.56 2.80
N VAL A 21 0.45 -3.71 3.48
CA VAL A 21 1.30 -3.95 4.66
C VAL A 21 2.78 -3.86 4.31
N ILE A 22 3.20 -4.44 3.18
CA ILE A 22 4.61 -4.43 2.75
C ILE A 22 5.08 -3.00 2.44
N VAL A 23 4.30 -2.24 1.65
CA VAL A 23 4.70 -0.89 1.23
C VAL A 23 4.75 0.06 2.43
N TYR A 24 3.73 0.06 3.28
CA TYR A 24 3.73 0.90 4.48
C TYR A 24 4.82 0.48 5.47
N GLY A 25 5.04 -0.83 5.65
CA GLY A 25 6.13 -1.34 6.47
C GLY A 25 7.50 -0.90 5.95
N ALA A 26 7.72 -0.93 4.64
CA ALA A 26 8.96 -0.49 4.02
C ALA A 26 9.17 1.03 4.19
N ILE A 27 8.13 1.84 4.00
CA ILE A 27 8.21 3.31 4.18
C ILE A 27 8.57 3.64 5.63
N ILE A 28 7.82 3.10 6.59
CA ILE A 28 8.05 3.38 8.02
C ILE A 28 9.41 2.83 8.46
N GLY A 29 9.75 1.61 8.05
CA GLY A 29 11.04 1.00 8.36
C GLY A 29 12.19 1.85 7.84
N THR A 30 12.13 2.28 6.57
CA THR A 30 13.14 3.16 5.99
C THR A 30 13.25 4.47 6.78
N PHE A 31 12.13 5.11 7.10
CA PHE A 31 12.13 6.34 7.89
C PHE A 31 12.82 6.18 9.25
N VAL A 32 12.49 5.11 9.98
CA VAL A 32 13.10 4.80 11.28
C VAL A 32 14.60 4.51 11.13
N PHE A 33 14.99 3.64 10.20
CA PHE A 33 16.40 3.30 10.00
C PHE A 33 17.22 4.52 9.54
N SER A 34 16.66 5.38 8.70
CA SER A 34 17.30 6.64 8.30
C SER A 34 17.49 7.58 9.48
N ALA A 35 16.50 7.71 10.37
CA ALA A 35 16.64 8.53 11.58
C ALA A 35 17.71 7.97 12.53
N MET A 36 17.74 6.65 12.72
CA MET A 36 18.74 5.97 13.56
C MET A 36 20.16 6.11 13.01
N ALA A 37 20.35 6.27 11.70
CA ALA A 37 21.67 6.42 11.10
C ALA A 37 22.32 7.80 11.35
N ILE A 38 21.56 8.80 11.81
CA ILE A 38 22.02 10.18 11.99
C ILE A 38 22.16 10.54 13.50
N LEU A 39 21.60 9.71 14.38
CA LEU A 39 21.73 9.82 15.85
C LEU A 39 23.00 9.11 16.34
#